data_AF-A0A5S4UDE4-F1
#
_entry.id   AF-A0A5S4UDE4-F1
#
_cell.length_a   1.000
_cell.length_b   1.000
_cell.length_c   1.000
_cell.angle_alpha   90.00
_cell.angle_beta   90.00
_cell.angle_gamma   90.00
#
_symmetry.space_group_name_H-M   'P 1'
#
loop_
_entity.id
_entity.type
_entity.pdbx_description
1 polymer ?
#
loop_
_entity_poly.entity_id
_entity_poly.type
_entity_poly.pdbx_seq_one_letter_code
_entity_poly.pdbx_strand_id
1 'polypeptide(L)'
;MTSRQLAEGMLRTLLAPLCRQEAAALRFERNPHGKPFLPQHSAIQFNLSHTHSAFAFAFARHGAVGVDVESCQGQVNRKRAVAARFFHHDEVRWLDSLDDAGFLPAFTRLWSRKEAYIKALGLGLHKSLASFSCLDDGQGAIQVVDSGQAIDGGLGEEWITGEPSVALSYCLLPDGAARQDAWRVLLIQDDAQIS
;
A
#
# COMPACT_ATOMS: atom_id res chain seq x y z
N MET A 1 -14.43 -11.42 -16.83
CA MET A 1 -13.99 -11.43 -15.43
C MET A 1 -13.24 -10.13 -15.20
N THR A 2 -13.62 -9.34 -14.19
CA THR A 2 -12.97 -8.04 -13.93
C THR A 2 -11.63 -8.24 -13.19
N SER A 3 -10.70 -7.28 -13.27
CA SER A 3 -9.44 -7.34 -12.51
C SER A 3 -9.68 -7.50 -11.01
N ARG A 4 -10.77 -6.92 -10.50
CA ARG A 4 -11.21 -7.11 -9.11
C ARG A 4 -11.62 -8.55 -8.80
N GLN A 5 -12.42 -9.19 -9.66
CA GLN A 5 -12.82 -10.59 -9.47
C GLN A 5 -11.60 -11.53 -9.53
N LEU A 6 -10.63 -11.23 -10.40
CA LEU A 6 -9.36 -11.93 -10.47
C LEU A 6 -8.55 -11.77 -9.17
N ALA A 7 -8.37 -10.53 -8.71
CA ALA A 7 -7.66 -10.24 -7.48
C ALA A 7 -8.29 -10.92 -6.25
N GLU A 8 -9.62 -10.91 -6.13
CA GLU A 8 -10.35 -11.59 -5.06
C GLU A 8 -10.17 -13.12 -5.13
N GLY A 9 -10.17 -13.70 -6.33
CA GLY A 9 -9.87 -15.13 -6.53
C GLY A 9 -8.45 -15.50 -6.14
N MET A 10 -7.45 -14.72 -6.57
CA MET A 10 -6.05 -14.90 -6.23
C MET A 10 -5.84 -14.79 -4.71
N LEU A 11 -6.43 -13.78 -4.08
CA LEU A 11 -6.35 -13.57 -2.63
C LEU A 11 -6.87 -14.80 -1.85
N ARG A 12 -7.99 -15.38 -2.27
CA ARG A 12 -8.54 -16.60 -1.66
C ARG A 12 -7.58 -17.78 -1.77
N THR A 13 -6.98 -17.97 -2.94
CA THR A 13 -5.99 -19.03 -3.18
C THR A 13 -4.74 -18.85 -2.33
N LEU A 14 -4.27 -17.61 -2.16
CA LEU A 14 -3.10 -17.30 -1.33
C LEU A 14 -3.38 -17.45 0.17
N LEU A 15 -4.60 -17.15 0.62
CA LEU A 15 -5.00 -17.28 2.03
C LEU A 15 -5.32 -18.72 2.44
N ALA A 16 -5.81 -19.55 1.53
CA ALA A 16 -6.18 -20.95 1.79
C ALA A 16 -5.12 -21.75 2.59
N PRO A 17 -3.83 -21.78 2.19
CA PRO A 17 -2.80 -22.49 2.96
C PRO A 17 -2.52 -21.84 4.32
N LEU A 18 -2.64 -20.51 4.44
CA LEU A 18 -2.42 -19.79 5.70
C LEU A 18 -3.53 -20.10 6.72
N CYS A 19 -4.75 -20.29 6.24
CA CYS A 19 -5.95 -20.62 7.02
C CYS A 19 -6.17 -22.13 7.20
N ARG A 20 -5.39 -22.98 6.52
CA ARG A 20 -5.60 -24.45 6.46
C ARG A 20 -7.04 -24.80 6.06
N GLN A 21 -7.58 -24.10 5.07
CA GLN A 21 -8.95 -24.22 4.62
C GLN A 21 -9.04 -24.00 3.11
N GLU A 22 -9.96 -24.69 2.46
CA GLU A 22 -10.22 -24.51 1.03
C GLU A 22 -10.58 -23.06 0.69
N ALA A 23 -10.07 -22.55 -0.43
CA ALA A 23 -10.27 -21.15 -0.88
C ALA A 23 -11.76 -20.75 -0.97
N ALA A 24 -12.62 -21.69 -1.39
CA ALA A 24 -14.07 -21.51 -1.48
C ALA A 24 -14.79 -21.49 -0.11
N ALA A 25 -14.16 -22.08 0.92
CA ALA A 25 -14.73 -22.14 2.26
C ALA A 25 -14.38 -20.88 3.10
N LEU A 26 -13.38 -20.09 2.69
CA LEU A 26 -13.06 -18.82 3.34
C LEU A 26 -14.26 -17.84 3.30
N ARG A 27 -14.59 -17.28 4.46
CA ARG A 27 -15.66 -16.28 4.65
C ARG A 27 -15.05 -14.94 4.98
N PHE A 28 -15.27 -13.96 4.12
CA PHE A 28 -14.77 -12.60 4.29
C PHE A 28 -15.89 -11.73 4.84
N GLU A 29 -15.52 -10.90 5.80
CA GLU A 29 -16.33 -9.77 6.25
C GLU A 29 -15.57 -8.47 5.97
N ARG A 30 -16.24 -7.33 6.13
CA ARG A 30 -15.62 -6.01 5.97
C ARG A 30 -15.82 -5.20 7.24
N ASN A 31 -14.78 -4.49 7.65
CA ASN A 31 -14.88 -3.52 8.74
C ASN A 31 -15.75 -2.31 8.29
N PRO A 32 -16.10 -1.38 9.20
CA PRO A 32 -16.90 -0.20 8.86
C PRO A 32 -16.32 0.69 7.74
N HIS A 33 -15.02 0.58 7.47
CA HIS A 33 -14.31 1.34 6.43
C HIS A 33 -14.06 0.51 5.16
N GLY A 34 -14.63 -0.69 5.07
CA GLY A 34 -14.55 -1.55 3.90
C GLY A 34 -13.32 -2.46 3.82
N LYS A 35 -12.38 -2.42 4.77
CA LYS A 35 -11.21 -3.33 4.79
C LYS A 35 -11.69 -4.77 5.03
N PRO A 36 -11.40 -5.71 4.12
CA PRO A 36 -11.79 -7.10 4.30
C PRO A 36 -10.99 -7.78 5.42
N PHE A 37 -11.61 -8.71 6.13
CA PHE A 37 -10.97 -9.55 7.15
C PHE A 37 -11.62 -10.95 7.20
N LEU A 38 -10.96 -11.88 7.90
CA LEU A 38 -11.45 -13.26 8.11
C LEU A 38 -11.84 -13.45 9.59
N PRO A 39 -13.14 -13.46 9.95
CA PRO A 39 -13.58 -13.58 11.35
C PRO A 39 -13.12 -14.88 12.02
N GLN A 40 -13.03 -15.97 11.25
CA GLN A 40 -12.57 -17.28 11.73
C GLN A 40 -11.05 -17.39 11.86
N HIS A 41 -10.30 -16.41 11.32
CA HIS A 41 -8.84 -16.40 11.26
C HIS A 41 -8.28 -15.02 11.61
N SER A 42 -8.72 -14.44 12.72
CA SER A 42 -8.45 -13.04 13.11
C SER A 42 -6.96 -12.69 13.25
N ALA A 43 -6.10 -13.66 13.53
CA ALA A 43 -4.65 -13.47 13.57
C ALA A 43 -4.03 -13.21 12.18
N ILE A 44 -4.69 -13.61 11.09
CA ILE A 44 -4.19 -13.41 9.73
C ILE A 44 -4.69 -12.06 9.23
N GLN A 45 -3.75 -11.13 9.11
CA GLN A 45 -4.00 -9.82 8.55
C GLN A 45 -3.53 -9.80 7.09
N PHE A 46 -4.31 -9.17 6.22
CA PHE A 46 -3.98 -9.09 4.80
C PHE A 46 -4.46 -7.79 4.17
N ASN A 47 -3.83 -7.44 3.06
CA ASN A 47 -4.25 -6.34 2.21
C ASN A 47 -3.92 -6.64 0.75
N LEU A 48 -4.66 -5.99 -0.16
CA LEU A 48 -4.49 -6.16 -1.59
C LEU A 48 -4.56 -4.78 -2.26
N SER A 49 -3.73 -4.57 -3.26
CA SER A 49 -3.86 -3.47 -4.21
C SER A 49 -3.58 -3.97 -5.61
N HIS A 50 -4.11 -3.29 -6.63
CA HIS A 50 -3.86 -3.68 -8.02
C HIS A 50 -3.87 -2.47 -8.94
N THR A 51 -3.07 -2.53 -10.00
CA THR A 51 -3.20 -1.67 -11.18
C THR A 51 -3.82 -2.49 -12.32
N HIS A 52 -3.73 -1.98 -13.56
CA HIS A 52 -4.11 -2.79 -14.73
C HIS A 52 -3.11 -3.92 -15.01
N SER A 53 -1.84 -3.76 -14.61
CA SER A 53 -0.73 -4.66 -14.97
C SER A 53 -0.08 -5.36 -13.78
N ALA A 54 -0.52 -5.07 -12.55
CA ALA A 54 0.07 -5.65 -11.34
C ALA A 54 -0.95 -5.91 -10.24
N PHE A 55 -0.75 -6.98 -9.49
CA PHE A 55 -1.46 -7.31 -8.25
C PHE A 55 -0.45 -7.40 -7.11
N ALA A 56 -0.69 -6.65 -6.05
CA ALA A 56 0.11 -6.68 -4.83
C ALA A 56 -0.73 -7.24 -3.68
N PHE A 57 -0.15 -8.17 -2.94
CA PHE A 57 -0.75 -8.77 -1.75
C PHE A 57 0.22 -8.68 -0.59
N ALA A 58 -0.27 -8.34 0.59
CA ALA A 58 0.52 -8.37 1.80
C ALA A 58 -0.19 -9.17 2.87
N PHE A 59 0.58 -9.95 3.63
CA PHE A 59 0.11 -10.86 4.68
C PHE A 59 0.97 -10.68 5.92
N ALA A 60 0.34 -10.73 7.08
CA ALA A 60 1.01 -10.76 8.38
C ALA A 60 0.28 -11.72 9.33
N ARG A 61 1.04 -12.40 10.19
CA ARG A 61 0.49 -13.07 11.38
C ARG A 61 0.60 -12.07 12.52
N HIS A 62 -0.50 -11.51 13.00
CA HIS A 62 -0.53 -10.38 13.93
C HIS A 62 -0.01 -9.06 13.32
N GLY A 63 -0.38 -7.94 13.95
CA GLY A 63 -0.10 -6.59 13.43
C GLY A 63 -0.91 -6.22 12.18
N ALA A 64 -1.17 -4.93 11.99
CA ALA A 64 -1.90 -4.46 10.83
C ALA A 64 -0.98 -4.34 9.61
N VAL A 65 -1.48 -4.75 8.44
CA VAL A 65 -0.73 -4.65 7.16
C VAL A 65 -1.53 -3.89 6.12
N GLY A 66 -0.81 -3.13 5.29
CA GLY A 66 -1.32 -2.43 4.11
C GLY A 66 -0.33 -2.53 2.96
N VAL A 67 -0.85 -2.62 1.74
CA VAL A 67 -0.03 -2.62 0.52
C VAL A 67 -0.69 -1.74 -0.52
N ASP A 68 0.12 -1.04 -1.29
CA ASP A 68 -0.33 -0.27 -2.42
C ASP A 68 0.59 -0.40 -3.62
N VAL A 69 0.01 -0.33 -4.82
CA VAL A 69 0.73 -0.44 -6.08
C VAL A 69 0.14 0.54 -7.08
N GLU A 70 1.00 1.39 -7.66
CA GLU A 70 0.60 2.52 -8.50
C GLU A 70 1.47 2.63 -9.74
N SER A 71 0.84 2.81 -10.89
CA SER A 71 1.54 3.06 -12.15
C SER A 71 1.97 4.53 -12.22
N CYS A 72 3.24 4.78 -12.55
CA CYS A 72 3.79 6.10 -12.79
C CYS A 72 3.28 6.65 -14.12
N GLN A 73 2.12 7.30 -14.08
CA GLN A 73 1.46 7.85 -15.27
C GLN A 73 0.56 9.03 -14.94
N GLY A 74 0.19 9.78 -15.98
CA GLY A 74 -0.74 10.91 -15.90
C GLY A 74 -0.06 12.27 -16.07
N GLN A 75 -0.87 13.32 -16.02
CA GLN A 75 -0.41 14.69 -16.27
C GLN A 75 0.15 15.32 -15.00
N VAL A 76 1.40 15.80 -15.05
CA VAL A 76 2.10 16.44 -13.92
C VAL A 76 1.26 17.54 -13.26
N ASN A 77 0.70 18.47 -14.05
CA ASN A 77 -0.14 19.56 -13.51
C ASN A 77 -1.34 19.07 -12.69
N ARG A 78 -1.99 17.98 -13.11
CA ARG A 78 -3.11 17.41 -12.35
C ARG A 78 -2.63 16.78 -11.04
N LYS A 79 -1.49 16.08 -11.09
CA LYS A 79 -0.89 15.46 -9.90
C LYS A 79 -0.38 16.51 -8.90
N ARG A 80 0.20 17.63 -9.36
CA ARG A 80 0.53 18.81 -8.53
C ARG A 80 -0.71 19.35 -7.81
N ALA A 81 -1.82 19.53 -8.53
CA ALA A 81 -3.08 19.98 -7.91
C ALA A 81 -3.63 19.00 -6.86
N VAL A 82 -3.46 17.69 -7.06
CA VAL A 82 -3.82 16.66 -6.07
C VAL A 82 -2.93 16.77 -4.83
N ALA A 83 -1.61 16.84 -4.99
CA ALA A 83 -0.68 16.99 -3.88
C ALA A 83 -0.98 18.25 -3.06
N ALA A 84 -1.11 19.41 -3.72
CA ALA A 84 -1.40 20.68 -3.08
C ALA A 84 -2.70 20.67 -2.26
N ARG A 85 -3.69 19.87 -2.67
CA ARG A 85 -4.99 19.78 -1.99
C ARG A 85 -5.01 18.80 -0.82
N PHE A 86 -4.27 17.69 -0.92
CA PHE A 86 -4.47 16.54 -0.03
C PHE A 86 -3.24 16.12 0.77
N PHE A 87 -2.02 16.50 0.37
CA PHE A 87 -0.80 16.02 1.04
C PHE A 87 -0.39 16.88 2.23
N HIS A 88 0.51 16.36 3.05
CA HIS A 88 1.09 17.09 4.16
C HIS A 88 1.91 18.28 3.66
N HIS A 89 1.97 19.38 4.40
CA HIS A 89 2.63 20.60 3.93
C HIS A 89 4.12 20.44 3.61
N ASP A 90 4.79 19.47 4.25
CA ASP A 90 6.23 19.21 4.05
C ASP A 90 6.45 18.40 2.77
N GLU A 91 5.52 17.47 2.50
CA GLU A 91 5.49 16.71 1.26
C GLU A 91 5.22 17.60 0.06
N VAL A 92 4.28 18.55 0.19
CA VAL A 92 3.99 19.55 -0.86
C VAL A 92 5.23 20.41 -1.13
N ARG A 93 5.87 20.95 -0.07
CA ARG A 93 7.11 21.75 -0.20
C ARG A 93 8.24 20.96 -0.87
N TRP A 94 8.41 19.70 -0.50
CA TRP A 94 9.40 18.82 -1.12
C TRP A 94 9.09 18.56 -2.60
N LEU A 95 7.85 18.19 -2.93
CA LEU A 95 7.43 17.96 -4.31
C LEU A 95 7.53 19.21 -5.19
N ASP A 96 7.22 20.39 -4.66
CA ASP A 96 7.31 21.66 -5.39
C ASP A 96 8.76 22.09 -5.69
N SER A 97 9.73 21.52 -4.98
CA SER A 97 11.16 21.73 -5.27
C SER A 97 11.67 20.93 -6.48
N LEU A 98 10.88 19.96 -6.96
CA LEU A 98 11.24 19.06 -8.05
C LEU A 98 10.80 19.61 -9.40
N ASP A 99 11.64 19.41 -10.41
CA ASP A 99 11.25 19.57 -11.81
C ASP A 99 10.21 18.51 -12.23
N ASP A 100 9.65 18.64 -13.42
CA ASP A 100 8.58 17.75 -13.86
C ASP A 100 9.06 16.30 -14.04
N ALA A 101 10.33 16.08 -14.38
CA ALA A 101 10.92 14.76 -14.54
C ALA A 101 11.06 14.03 -13.20
N GLY A 102 11.48 14.72 -12.14
CA GLY A 102 11.56 14.19 -10.78
C GLY A 102 10.21 14.14 -10.08
N PHE A 103 9.30 15.07 -10.38
CA PHE A 103 8.02 15.20 -9.69
C PHE A 103 7.13 13.96 -9.86
N LEU A 104 6.93 13.46 -11.08
CA LEU A 104 5.95 12.40 -11.31
C LEU A 104 6.31 11.08 -10.60
N PRO A 105 7.57 10.59 -10.67
CA PRO A 105 8.00 9.45 -9.87
C PRO A 105 7.88 9.69 -8.36
N ALA A 106 8.32 10.85 -7.89
CA ALA A 106 8.26 11.22 -6.46
C ALA A 106 6.82 11.26 -5.93
N PHE A 107 5.91 11.89 -6.68
CA PHE A 107 4.49 11.90 -6.39
C PHE A 107 3.92 10.49 -6.32
N THR A 108 4.25 9.63 -7.30
CA THR A 108 3.70 8.27 -7.40
C THR A 108 4.16 7.40 -6.23
N ARG A 109 5.45 7.47 -5.87
CA ARG A 109 5.98 6.82 -4.66
C ARG A 109 5.27 7.31 -3.42
N LEU A 110 5.18 8.63 -3.25
CA LEU A 110 4.58 9.21 -2.06
C LEU A 110 3.10 8.87 -1.93
N TRP A 111 2.34 8.93 -3.03
CA TRP A 111 0.95 8.49 -3.06
C TRP A 111 0.83 7.03 -2.59
N SER A 112 1.65 6.14 -3.16
CA SER A 112 1.65 4.71 -2.81
C SER A 112 1.99 4.47 -1.34
N ARG A 113 3.00 5.17 -0.81
CA ARG A 113 3.37 5.14 0.62
C ARG A 113 2.18 5.51 1.51
N LYS A 114 1.51 6.61 1.19
CA LYS A 114 0.40 7.12 1.99
C LYS A 114 -0.82 6.19 1.95
N GLU A 115 -1.14 5.64 0.80
CA GLU A 115 -2.20 4.64 0.64
C GLU A 115 -1.88 3.35 1.39
N ALA A 116 -0.63 2.86 1.33
CA ALA A 116 -0.20 1.68 2.06
C ALA A 116 -0.37 1.87 3.59
N TYR A 117 -0.01 3.05 4.13
CA TYR A 117 -0.22 3.37 5.53
C TYR A 117 -1.71 3.43 5.92
N ILE A 118 -2.54 4.14 5.14
CA ILE A 118 -3.99 4.20 5.38
C ILE A 118 -4.64 2.81 5.33
N LYS A 119 -4.21 1.98 4.37
CA LYS A 119 -4.66 0.59 4.25
C LYS A 119 -4.24 -0.25 5.44
N ALA A 120 -3.04 -0.02 6.01
CA ALA A 120 -2.62 -0.68 7.23
C ALA A 120 -3.53 -0.31 8.41
N LEU A 121 -3.76 0.99 8.64
CA LEU A 121 -4.70 1.49 9.65
C LEU A 121 -6.13 0.95 9.47
N GLY A 122 -6.54 0.68 8.22
CA GLY A 122 -7.86 0.15 7.90
C GLY A 122 -8.99 1.17 8.10
N LEU A 123 -8.66 2.46 8.08
CA LEU A 123 -9.61 3.58 8.23
C LEU A 123 -10.17 4.08 6.88
N GLY A 124 -9.61 3.62 5.75
CA GLY A 124 -9.95 4.13 4.43
C GLY A 124 -9.79 5.65 4.33
N LEU A 125 -10.65 6.31 3.55
CA LEU A 125 -10.59 7.75 3.31
C LEU A 125 -10.94 8.62 4.54
N HIS A 126 -11.25 8.04 5.69
CA HIS A 126 -11.49 8.79 6.93
C HIS A 126 -10.19 9.35 7.54
N LYS A 127 -9.03 8.80 7.17
CA LYS A 127 -7.73 9.35 7.55
C LYS A 127 -7.29 10.36 6.50
N SER A 128 -7.21 11.63 6.89
CA SER A 128 -6.74 12.71 5.99
C SER A 128 -5.28 12.50 5.61
N LEU A 129 -4.98 12.49 4.31
CA LEU A 129 -3.62 12.44 3.76
C LEU A 129 -2.75 13.62 4.23
N ALA A 130 -3.35 14.75 4.60
CA ALA A 130 -2.65 15.92 5.10
C ALA A 130 -2.31 15.83 6.61
N SER A 131 -2.79 14.80 7.32
CA SER A 131 -2.60 14.66 8.77
C SER A 131 -1.34 13.89 9.18
N PHE A 132 -0.59 13.36 8.22
CA PHE A 132 0.63 12.58 8.45
C PHE A 132 1.59 12.75 7.27
N SER A 133 2.88 12.56 7.51
CA SER A 133 3.94 12.59 6.50
C SER A 133 4.51 11.18 6.24
N CYS A 134 4.93 10.90 5.00
CA CYS A 134 5.63 9.67 4.61
C CYS A 134 6.94 9.99 3.83
N LEU A 135 7.61 11.09 4.20
CA LEU A 135 8.93 11.42 3.68
C LEU A 135 10.00 10.46 4.22
N ASP A 136 11.16 10.44 3.57
CA ASP A 136 12.34 9.82 4.16
C ASP A 136 12.96 10.72 5.24
N ASP A 137 13.79 10.12 6.09
CA ASP A 137 14.52 10.77 7.17
C ASP A 137 15.78 11.54 6.67
N GLY A 138 15.90 11.76 5.36
CA GLY A 138 17.09 12.34 4.72
C GLY A 138 18.27 11.37 4.58
N GLN A 139 18.19 10.18 5.18
CA GLN A 139 19.17 9.09 5.06
C GLN A 139 18.63 7.93 4.19
N GLY A 140 17.43 8.10 3.64
CA GLY A 140 16.77 7.16 2.74
C GLY A 140 15.82 6.17 3.43
N ALA A 141 15.69 6.21 4.76
CA ALA A 141 14.69 5.41 5.45
C ALA A 141 13.36 6.15 5.48
N ILE A 142 12.30 5.50 4.98
CA ILE A 142 10.97 6.11 4.97
C ILE A 142 10.42 6.17 6.40
N GLN A 143 10.03 7.37 6.85
CA GLN A 143 9.47 7.58 8.17
C GLN A 143 8.02 8.06 8.05
N VAL A 144 7.09 7.34 8.68
CA VAL A 144 5.73 7.84 8.84
C VAL A 144 5.64 8.64 10.13
N VAL A 145 5.33 9.92 10.00
CA VAL A 145 5.08 10.82 11.13
C VAL A 145 3.60 11.15 11.15
N ASP A 146 2.90 10.69 12.19
CA ASP A 146 1.47 10.89 12.39
C ASP A 146 1.25 11.57 13.75
N SER A 147 0.45 12.64 13.78
CA SER A 147 0.21 13.41 15.02
C SER A 147 1.50 13.90 15.71
N GLY A 148 2.53 14.22 14.91
CA GLY A 148 3.82 14.73 15.39
C GLY A 148 4.76 13.66 15.94
N GLN A 149 4.42 12.38 15.86
CA GLN A 149 5.27 11.28 16.33
C GLN A 149 5.55 10.29 15.20
N ALA A 150 6.77 9.76 15.19
CA ALA A 150 7.09 8.60 14.36
C ALA A 150 6.26 7.40 14.84
N ILE A 151 5.62 6.71 13.91
CA ILE A 151 4.88 5.49 14.26
C ILE A 151 5.87 4.37 14.62
N ASP A 152 5.49 3.49 15.54
CA ASP A 152 6.19 2.21 15.74
C ASP A 152 5.70 1.27 14.64
N GLY A 153 6.36 1.30 13.47
CA GLY A 153 5.98 0.55 12.29
C GLY A 153 7.00 0.66 11.16
N GLY A 154 6.90 -0.21 10.17
CA GLY A 154 7.76 -0.23 9.00
C GLY A 154 7.00 0.20 7.75
N LEU A 155 7.56 1.15 7.00
CA LEU A 155 7.10 1.48 5.64
C LEU A 155 8.24 1.19 4.68
N GLY A 156 8.01 0.23 3.78
CA GLY A 156 8.94 -0.11 2.73
C GLY A 156 8.37 0.23 1.36
N GLU A 157 9.26 0.38 0.39
CA GLU A 157 8.88 0.58 -1.00
C GLU A 157 9.81 -0.17 -1.96
N GLU A 158 9.30 -0.41 -3.16
CA GLU A 158 10.06 -0.89 -4.30
C GLU A 158 9.61 -0.14 -5.55
N TRP A 159 10.59 0.20 -6.39
CA TRP A 159 10.32 0.81 -7.69
C TRP A 159 10.65 -0.17 -8.80
N ILE A 160 9.62 -0.59 -9.52
CA ILE A 160 9.77 -1.50 -10.64
C ILE A 160 9.86 -0.67 -11.91
N THR A 161 11.03 -0.73 -12.56
CA THR A 161 11.25 -0.03 -13.83
C THR A 161 10.53 -0.77 -14.95
N GLY A 162 9.82 -0.03 -15.78
CA GLY A 162 9.03 -0.54 -16.89
C GLY A 162 8.28 0.58 -17.60
N GLU A 163 7.38 0.23 -18.51
CA GLU A 163 6.56 1.16 -19.29
C GLU A 163 5.06 0.87 -19.09
N PRO A 164 4.37 1.57 -18.17
CA PRO A 164 4.92 2.53 -17.21
C PRO A 164 5.64 1.84 -16.04
N SER A 165 6.53 2.58 -15.38
CA SER A 165 7.15 2.14 -14.13
C SER A 165 6.10 2.08 -13.02
N VAL A 166 6.34 1.28 -11.99
CA VAL A 166 5.38 1.02 -10.91
C VAL A 166 6.03 1.28 -9.55
N ALA A 167 5.31 1.99 -8.68
CA ALA A 167 5.65 2.10 -7.26
C ALA A 167 4.86 1.04 -6.47
N LEU A 168 5.56 0.21 -5.71
CA LEU A 168 5.00 -0.69 -4.71
C LEU A 168 5.36 -0.16 -3.33
N SER A 169 4.39 -0.01 -2.45
CA SER A 169 4.63 0.33 -1.04
C SER A 169 3.91 -0.64 -0.11
N TYR A 170 4.50 -0.93 1.03
CA TYR A 170 3.89 -1.76 2.06
C TYR A 170 4.14 -1.20 3.46
N CYS A 171 3.12 -1.26 4.31
CA CYS A 171 3.18 -0.75 5.67
C CYS A 171 2.82 -1.86 6.66
N LEU A 172 3.60 -1.95 7.73
CA LEU A 172 3.44 -2.89 8.82
C LEU A 172 3.34 -2.11 10.13
N LEU A 173 2.25 -2.32 10.86
CA LEU A 173 2.00 -1.76 12.18
C LEU A 173 1.97 -2.90 13.19
N PRO A 174 3.05 -3.16 13.94
CA PRO A 174 3.10 -4.21 14.94
C PRO A 174 2.00 -4.05 16.00
N ASP A 175 1.52 -5.18 16.51
CA ASP A 175 0.64 -5.23 17.68
C ASP A 175 1.49 -5.55 18.92
N GLY A 176 2.03 -4.49 19.55
CA GLY A 176 2.88 -4.62 20.73
C GLY A 176 4.26 -5.24 20.47
N ALA A 177 4.73 -6.12 21.36
CA ALA A 177 6.10 -6.63 21.36
C ALA A 177 6.41 -7.70 20.28
N ALA A 178 5.43 -8.08 19.46
CA ALA A 178 5.59 -9.07 18.39
C ALA A 178 6.31 -8.45 17.18
N ARG A 179 7.58 -8.08 17.36
CA ARG A 179 8.42 -7.48 16.31
C ARG A 179 8.96 -8.49 15.29
N GLN A 180 8.67 -9.78 15.46
CA GLN A 180 9.24 -10.88 14.66
C GLN A 180 8.19 -11.74 13.95
N ASP A 181 7.02 -11.17 13.66
CA ASP A 181 6.00 -11.93 12.96
C ASP A 181 6.35 -12.17 11.49
N ALA A 182 6.04 -13.38 11.03
CA ALA A 182 6.22 -13.76 9.64
C ALA A 182 5.25 -12.97 8.75
N TRP A 183 5.75 -11.95 8.08
CA TRP A 183 5.04 -11.20 7.05
C TRP A 183 5.61 -11.49 5.67
N ARG A 184 4.80 -11.27 4.64
CA ARG A 184 5.19 -11.41 3.24
C ARG A 184 4.45 -10.40 2.38
N VAL A 185 5.16 -9.83 1.41
CA VAL A 185 4.59 -9.07 0.30
C VAL A 185 4.83 -9.87 -0.97
N LEU A 186 3.79 -9.98 -1.81
CA LEU A 186 3.82 -10.68 -3.08
C LEU A 186 3.35 -9.72 -4.16
N LEU A 187 4.18 -9.51 -5.17
CA LEU A 187 3.82 -8.81 -6.39
C LEU A 187 3.69 -9.81 -7.53
N ILE A 188 2.59 -9.76 -8.26
CA ILE A 188 2.37 -10.51 -9.50
C ILE A 188 2.17 -9.48 -10.61
N GLN A 189 3.03 -9.50 -11.62
CA GLN A 189 2.91 -8.66 -12.80
C GLN A 189 2.41 -9.49 -13.98
N ASP A 190 1.65 -8.84 -14.86
CA ASP A 190 1.29 -9.44 -16.13
C ASP A 190 2.50 -9.33 -17.08
N ASP A 191 3.27 -10.42 -17.22
CA ASP A 191 4.42 -10.51 -18.14
C ASP A 191 3.98 -10.59 -19.61
N ALA A 192 3.00 -9.78 -20.01
CA ALA A 192 2.65 -9.59 -21.41
C ALA A 192 3.68 -8.67 -22.10
N GLN A 193 4.96 -9.02 -22.02
CA GLN A 193 5.96 -8.69 -23.03
C GLN A 193 6.48 -9.99 -23.64
N ILE A 194 5.65 -10.61 -24.48
CA ILE A 194 6.16 -11.38 -25.61
C ILE A 194 6.47 -10.35 -26.69
N SER A 195 7.74 -9.96 -26.80
CA SER A 195 8.34 -9.42 -28.02
C SER A 195 9.44 -10.35 -28.47
#